data_AF-A0A1Q9UP63-F1
#
_entry.id   AF-A0A1Q9UP63-F1
#
_cell.length_a   1.000
_cell.length_b   1.000
_cell.length_c   1.000
_cell.angle_alpha   90.00
_cell.angle_beta   90.00
_cell.angle_gamma   90.00
#
_symmetry.space_group_name_H-M   'P 1'
#
loop_
_entity.id
_entity.type
_entity.pdbx_description
1 polymer ?
#
loop_
_entity_poly.entity_id
_entity_poly.type
_entity_poly.pdbx_seq_one_letter_code
_entity_poly.pdbx_strand_id
1 'polypeptide(L)'
;MKPVLPGSIERALEGFLGRDGDTRASPRRRERSWDLCYCHFQDHPEPTKVMETSCLHLGYYLASWGMLRGSSFLFHETNALHYQAVIGVIEKHNKALRGWDVPDYVDTARFEAFNAAWDEVRAALIPADRTGLTLVSKVMMGVWGCIPSFDTFFVQTFKGLSKGRTESGAWNRAGADALGMLHDVWVQHKDEIERVRAQYPVWDFTTGSATERQMPVAKVLDTYGFYESWKR
;
A
#
# COMPACT_ATOMS: atom_id res chain seq x y z
N MET A 1 -1.39 8.73 19.70
CA MET A 1 -2.43 7.68 19.54
C MET A 1 -2.65 6.86 20.81
N LYS A 2 -3.84 6.24 20.93
CA LYS A 2 -4.16 5.11 21.82
C LYS A 2 -3.32 3.88 21.42
N PRO A 3 -2.95 3.01 22.37
CA PRO A 3 -2.15 1.84 22.05
C PRO A 3 -2.92 0.86 21.18
N VAL A 4 -2.22 0.25 20.22
CA VAL A 4 -2.71 -0.94 19.50
C VAL A 4 -2.64 -2.12 20.47
N LEU A 5 -3.68 -2.95 20.51
CA LEU A 5 -3.71 -4.09 21.43
C LEU A 5 -2.71 -5.17 20.98
N PRO A 6 -1.90 -5.75 21.89
CA PRO A 6 -1.02 -6.86 21.53
C PRO A 6 -1.77 -8.02 20.86
N GLY A 7 -1.18 -8.58 19.81
CA GLY A 7 -1.75 -9.68 19.02
C GLY A 7 -2.90 -9.25 18.10
N SER A 8 -3.30 -7.97 18.07
CA SER A 8 -4.38 -7.52 17.18
C SER A 8 -3.94 -7.38 15.73
N ILE A 9 -2.65 -7.13 15.48
CA ILE A 9 -2.10 -7.08 14.11
C ILE A 9 -2.08 -8.50 13.54
N GLU A 10 -1.56 -9.46 14.30
CA GLU A 10 -1.55 -10.87 13.90
C GLU A 10 -2.96 -11.40 13.61
N ARG A 11 -3.92 -11.16 14.52
CA ARG A 11 -5.33 -11.55 14.30
C ARG A 11 -5.94 -10.91 13.05
N ALA A 12 -5.59 -9.66 12.75
CA ALA A 12 -6.09 -8.99 11.57
C ALA A 12 -5.56 -9.63 10.28
N LEU A 13 -4.27 -9.98 10.25
CA LEU A 13 -3.68 -10.66 9.09
C LEU A 13 -4.21 -12.09 8.94
N GLU A 14 -4.34 -12.85 10.03
CA GLU A 14 -4.97 -14.18 10.01
C GLU A 14 -6.41 -14.11 9.48
N GLY A 15 -7.20 -13.15 9.98
CA GLY A 15 -8.60 -12.99 9.58
C GLY A 15 -8.77 -12.53 8.12
N PHE A 16 -7.81 -11.76 7.59
CA PHE A 16 -7.87 -11.24 6.23
C PHE A 16 -7.23 -12.17 5.20
N LEU A 17 -6.03 -12.70 5.46
CA LEU A 17 -5.26 -13.52 4.52
C LEU A 17 -5.58 -15.03 4.64
N GLY A 18 -6.09 -15.48 5.79
CA GLY A 18 -6.32 -16.90 6.09
C GLY A 18 -5.01 -17.65 6.37
N ARG A 19 -5.05 -18.79 7.07
CA ARG A 19 -3.86 -19.63 7.32
C ARG A 19 -3.54 -20.52 6.12
N ASP A 20 -2.26 -20.89 5.96
CA ASP A 20 -1.85 -21.90 4.98
C ASP A 20 -2.62 -23.22 5.20
N GLY A 21 -3.19 -23.77 4.12
CA GLY A 21 -4.03 -24.97 4.15
C GLY A 21 -5.54 -24.71 4.28
N ASP A 22 -5.97 -23.46 4.47
CA ASP A 22 -7.39 -23.11 4.37
C ASP A 22 -7.82 -23.11 2.89
N THR A 23 -8.91 -23.81 2.55
CA THR A 23 -9.56 -23.74 1.22
C THR A 23 -9.94 -22.32 0.79
N ARG A 24 -9.95 -21.37 1.73
CA ARG A 24 -10.09 -19.92 1.47
C ARG A 24 -8.82 -19.29 0.91
N ALA A 25 -7.63 -19.88 1.03
CA ALA A 25 -6.33 -19.39 0.57
C ALA A 25 -6.08 -19.63 -0.94
N SER A 26 -7.12 -19.53 -1.77
CA SER A 26 -6.98 -19.70 -3.23
C SER A 26 -5.98 -18.70 -3.81
N PRO A 27 -5.10 -19.10 -4.76
CA PRO A 27 -4.23 -18.17 -5.49
C PRO A 27 -4.99 -17.07 -6.21
N ARG A 28 -6.30 -17.26 -6.46
CA ARG A 28 -7.16 -16.36 -7.23
C ARG A 28 -7.92 -15.34 -6.38
N ARG A 29 -7.61 -15.28 -5.08
CA ARG A 29 -8.17 -14.31 -4.16
C ARG A 29 -7.90 -12.87 -4.61
N ARG A 30 -8.87 -11.98 -4.43
CA ARG A 30 -8.77 -10.55 -4.75
C ARG A 30 -7.57 -9.90 -4.06
N GLU A 31 -7.27 -10.34 -2.85
CA GLU A 31 -6.19 -9.81 -2.00
C GLU A 31 -4.81 -9.99 -2.64
N ARG A 32 -4.65 -11.07 -3.42
CA ARG A 32 -3.42 -11.37 -4.17
C ARG A 32 -3.13 -10.36 -5.28
N SER A 33 -4.12 -9.56 -5.71
CA SER A 33 -3.87 -8.49 -6.69
C SER A 33 -2.78 -7.51 -6.23
N TRP A 34 -2.63 -7.29 -4.93
CA TRP A 34 -1.52 -6.50 -4.41
C TRP A 34 -0.19 -7.24 -4.52
N ASP A 35 -0.13 -8.51 -4.12
CA ASP A 35 1.08 -9.35 -4.20
C ASP A 35 1.63 -9.36 -5.65
N LEU A 36 0.75 -9.60 -6.62
CA LEU A 36 1.09 -9.68 -8.04
C LEU A 36 1.55 -8.34 -8.62
N CYS A 37 0.98 -7.23 -8.17
CA CYS A 37 1.42 -5.89 -8.58
C CYS A 37 2.77 -5.56 -7.95
N TYR A 38 2.91 -5.78 -6.64
CA TYR A 38 4.14 -5.50 -5.92
C TYR A 38 5.31 -6.31 -6.47
N CYS A 39 5.15 -7.63 -6.64
CA CYS A 39 6.16 -8.50 -7.25
C CYS A 39 6.55 -8.03 -8.65
N HIS A 40 5.58 -7.70 -9.52
CA HIS A 40 5.88 -7.17 -10.86
C HIS A 40 6.84 -5.97 -10.81
N PHE A 41 6.56 -4.99 -9.94
CA PHE A 41 7.41 -3.81 -9.79
C PHE A 41 8.71 -4.07 -9.02
N GLN A 42 8.81 -5.14 -8.22
CA GLN A 42 10.07 -5.58 -7.64
C GLN A 42 10.97 -6.26 -8.69
N ASP A 43 10.38 -7.07 -9.57
CA ASP A 43 11.12 -7.87 -10.54
C ASP A 43 11.48 -7.06 -11.80
N HIS A 44 10.79 -5.93 -12.05
CA HIS A 44 11.07 -5.00 -13.15
C HIS A 44 11.51 -3.62 -12.60
N PRO A 45 12.80 -3.43 -12.24
CA PRO A 45 13.30 -2.14 -11.75
C PRO A 45 13.20 -1.00 -12.78
N GLU A 46 13.14 -1.35 -14.07
CA GLU A 46 12.93 -0.46 -15.20
C GLU A 46 11.55 -0.78 -15.83
N PRO A 47 10.44 -0.43 -15.15
CA PRO A 47 9.10 -0.86 -15.57
C PRO A 47 8.66 -0.25 -16.91
N THR A 48 9.36 0.76 -17.44
CA THR A 48 9.12 1.30 -18.79
C THR A 48 9.53 0.32 -19.89
N LYS A 49 10.48 -0.59 -19.64
CA LYS A 49 10.88 -1.64 -20.59
C LYS A 49 9.77 -2.67 -20.85
N VAL A 50 8.83 -2.79 -19.91
CA VAL A 50 7.64 -3.65 -19.99
C VAL A 50 6.37 -2.81 -19.79
N MET A 51 6.32 -1.63 -20.43
CA MET A 51 5.32 -0.58 -20.22
C MET A 51 3.87 -1.09 -20.18
N GLU A 52 3.44 -1.83 -21.21
CA GLU A 52 2.06 -2.32 -21.30
C GLU A 52 1.73 -3.24 -20.11
N THR A 53 2.61 -4.20 -19.82
CA THR A 53 2.46 -5.11 -18.68
C THR A 53 2.44 -4.35 -17.34
N SER A 54 3.32 -3.36 -17.16
CA SER A 54 3.33 -2.50 -15.97
C SER A 54 2.01 -1.73 -15.80
N CYS A 55 1.48 -1.15 -16.87
CA CYS A 55 0.17 -0.50 -16.85
C CYS A 55 -0.95 -1.47 -16.49
N LEU A 56 -0.91 -2.70 -17.02
CA LEU A 56 -1.94 -3.71 -16.75
C LEU A 56 -1.88 -4.25 -15.31
N HIS A 57 -0.69 -4.52 -14.76
CA HIS A 57 -0.55 -4.93 -13.36
C HIS A 57 -1.04 -3.84 -12.40
N LEU A 58 -0.62 -2.59 -12.62
CA LEU A 58 -1.08 -1.46 -11.82
C LEU A 58 -2.59 -1.25 -11.94
N GLY A 59 -3.11 -1.24 -13.18
CA GLY A 59 -4.53 -1.06 -13.46
C GLY A 59 -5.39 -2.16 -12.84
N TYR A 60 -4.97 -3.43 -12.93
CA TYR A 60 -5.69 -4.56 -12.35
C TYR A 60 -5.73 -4.50 -10.81
N TYR A 61 -4.60 -4.15 -10.17
CA TYR A 61 -4.55 -3.93 -8.74
C TYR A 61 -5.50 -2.81 -8.31
N LEU A 62 -5.42 -1.64 -8.97
CA LEU A 62 -6.29 -0.50 -8.65
C LEU A 62 -7.77 -0.83 -8.87
N ALA A 63 -8.11 -1.54 -9.96
CA ALA A 63 -9.47 -1.99 -10.24
C ALA A 63 -9.98 -2.96 -9.18
N SER A 64 -9.15 -3.94 -8.81
CA SER A 64 -9.45 -4.91 -7.75
C SER A 64 -9.75 -4.18 -6.44
N TRP A 65 -9.06 -3.09 -6.13
CA TRP A 65 -9.29 -2.28 -4.93
C TRP A 65 -10.29 -1.13 -5.09
N GLY A 66 -11.12 -1.18 -6.13
CA GLY A 66 -12.31 -0.34 -6.29
C GLY A 66 -12.03 1.07 -6.82
N MET A 67 -10.84 1.34 -7.38
CA MET A 67 -10.51 2.63 -7.97
C MET A 67 -11.18 2.86 -9.33
N LEU A 68 -11.62 1.79 -10.01
CA LEU A 68 -12.31 1.83 -11.31
C LEU A 68 -13.82 1.54 -11.17
N ARG A 69 -14.42 1.81 -9.99
CA ARG A 69 -15.88 1.64 -9.81
C ARG A 69 -16.66 2.80 -10.41
N GLY A 70 -17.91 2.55 -10.81
CA GLY A 70 -18.70 3.34 -11.75
C GLY A 70 -18.96 4.84 -11.51
N SER A 71 -18.41 5.49 -10.48
CA SER A 71 -18.41 6.97 -10.37
C SER A 71 -17.00 7.59 -10.43
N SER A 72 -15.97 6.76 -10.57
CA SER A 72 -14.58 7.20 -10.62
C SER A 72 -14.22 7.73 -12.01
N PHE A 73 -13.44 8.81 -12.06
CA PHE A 73 -12.90 9.28 -13.33
C PHE A 73 -12.00 8.25 -14.01
N LEU A 74 -11.31 7.41 -13.24
CA LEU A 74 -10.50 6.31 -13.78
C LEU A 74 -11.34 5.29 -14.56
N PHE A 75 -12.65 5.23 -14.32
CA PHE A 75 -13.53 4.35 -15.07
C PHE A 75 -14.07 5.02 -16.34
N HIS A 76 -14.43 6.31 -16.27
CA HIS A 76 -15.14 7.00 -17.36
C HIS A 76 -14.24 7.72 -18.35
N GLU A 77 -13.07 8.18 -17.91
CA GLU A 77 -12.26 9.15 -18.66
C GLU A 77 -10.87 8.61 -19.01
N THR A 78 -10.53 7.41 -18.57
CA THR A 78 -9.18 6.86 -18.72
C THR A 78 -9.19 5.42 -19.25
N ASN A 79 -8.01 4.92 -19.62
CA ASN A 79 -7.77 3.53 -20.02
C ASN A 79 -6.31 3.15 -19.67
N ALA A 80 -5.81 2.01 -20.15
CA ALA A 80 -4.45 1.54 -19.85
C ALA A 80 -3.35 2.56 -20.21
N LEU A 81 -3.54 3.40 -21.24
CA LEU A 81 -2.58 4.44 -21.66
C LEU A 81 -2.42 5.54 -20.60
N HIS A 82 -3.45 5.77 -19.77
CA HIS A 82 -3.41 6.75 -18.68
C HIS A 82 -2.27 6.50 -17.69
N TYR A 83 -1.88 5.23 -17.51
CA TYR A 83 -0.83 4.87 -16.58
C TYR A 83 0.58 5.11 -17.12
N GLN A 84 0.78 5.34 -18.43
CA GLN A 84 2.13 5.46 -19.01
C GLN A 84 2.96 6.58 -18.35
N ALA A 85 2.33 7.73 -18.09
CA ALA A 85 2.99 8.85 -17.43
C ALA A 85 3.45 8.48 -16.02
N VAL A 86 2.61 7.79 -15.23
CA VAL A 86 2.99 7.38 -13.88
C VAL A 86 4.03 6.26 -13.88
N ILE A 87 4.04 5.35 -14.86
CA ILE A 87 5.09 4.33 -14.98
C ILE A 87 6.46 4.99 -15.19
N GLY A 88 6.54 6.06 -15.98
CA GLY A 88 7.77 6.85 -16.13
C GLY A 88 8.23 7.49 -14.82
N VAL A 89 7.30 8.06 -14.04
CA VAL A 89 7.58 8.61 -12.70
C VAL A 89 8.04 7.51 -11.73
N ILE A 90 7.39 6.35 -11.77
CA ILE A 90 7.75 5.20 -10.94
C ILE A 90 9.19 4.77 -11.22
N GLU A 91 9.58 4.62 -12.49
CA GLU A 91 10.97 4.28 -12.84
C GLU A 91 11.96 5.33 -12.33
N LYS A 92 11.67 6.61 -12.53
CA LYS A 92 12.50 7.74 -12.07
C LYS A 92 12.78 7.68 -10.56
N HIS A 93 11.76 7.40 -9.75
CA HIS A 93 11.88 7.39 -8.29
C HIS A 93 12.20 6.01 -7.69
N ASN A 94 12.30 4.98 -8.53
CA ASN A 94 12.41 3.60 -8.06
C ASN A 94 13.63 3.37 -7.16
N LYS A 95 14.78 3.95 -7.51
CA LYS A 95 16.00 3.84 -6.71
C LYS A 95 15.85 4.45 -5.30
N ALA A 96 15.07 5.52 -5.16
CA ALA A 96 14.90 6.22 -3.89
C ALA A 96 13.87 5.52 -2.98
N LEU A 97 12.79 5.02 -3.56
CA LEU A 97 11.67 4.46 -2.79
C LEU A 97 11.68 2.94 -2.64
N ARG A 98 12.42 2.20 -3.47
CA ARG A 98 12.55 0.76 -3.29
C ARG A 98 13.24 0.46 -1.95
N GLY A 99 12.56 -0.32 -1.11
CA GLY A 99 13.02 -0.63 0.24
C GLY A 99 12.90 0.54 1.23
N TRP A 100 12.21 1.63 0.88
CA TRP A 100 11.73 2.61 1.86
C TRP A 100 10.43 2.09 2.48
N ASP A 101 10.41 1.95 3.79
CA ASP A 101 9.30 1.36 4.55
C ASP A 101 9.14 2.06 5.91
N VAL A 102 8.20 1.60 6.74
CA VAL A 102 7.84 2.21 8.03
C VAL A 102 9.02 2.54 8.95
N PRO A 103 10.08 1.72 9.09
CA PRO A 103 11.26 2.07 9.90
C PRO A 103 11.96 3.36 9.44
N ASP A 104 11.84 3.72 8.17
CA ASP A 104 12.55 4.83 7.55
C ASP A 104 11.76 6.15 7.54
N TYR A 105 10.52 6.15 8.04
CA TYR A 105 9.65 7.33 8.00
C TYR A 105 10.15 8.53 8.80
N VAL A 106 11.02 8.30 9.77
CA VAL A 106 11.64 9.33 10.60
C VAL A 106 12.93 9.91 9.99
N ASP A 107 13.44 9.32 8.90
CA ASP A 107 14.56 9.86 8.15
C ASP A 107 14.08 11.02 7.27
N THR A 108 14.52 12.24 7.62
CA THR A 108 14.11 13.46 6.91
C THR A 108 14.54 13.46 5.44
N ALA A 109 15.75 13.00 5.11
CA ALA A 109 16.23 13.01 3.73
C ALA A 109 15.44 12.04 2.86
N ARG A 110 15.11 10.86 3.38
CA ARG A 110 14.28 9.88 2.67
C ARG A 110 12.83 10.34 2.58
N PHE A 111 12.31 11.01 3.61
CA PHE A 111 10.97 11.60 3.60
C PHE A 111 10.82 12.70 2.53
N GLU A 112 11.84 13.53 2.30
CA GLU A 112 11.81 14.51 1.20
C GLU A 112 11.80 13.85 -0.19
N ALA A 113 12.55 12.77 -0.37
CA ALA A 113 12.49 11.98 -1.60
C ALA A 113 11.10 11.37 -1.82
N PHE A 114 10.46 10.90 -0.75
CA PHE A 114 9.07 10.46 -0.78
C PHE A 114 8.10 11.59 -1.18
N ASN A 115 8.23 12.80 -0.61
CA ASN A 115 7.36 13.92 -0.97
C ASN A 115 7.50 14.29 -2.45
N ALA A 116 8.73 14.32 -2.98
CA ALA A 116 8.96 14.59 -4.39
C ALA A 116 8.30 13.52 -5.29
N ALA A 117 8.44 12.24 -4.94
CA ALA A 117 7.78 11.15 -5.65
C ALA A 117 6.25 11.22 -5.54
N TRP A 118 5.71 11.54 -4.37
CA TRP A 118 4.27 11.70 -4.14
C TRP A 118 3.68 12.76 -5.07
N ASP A 119 4.31 13.93 -5.15
CA ASP A 119 3.83 15.05 -5.96
C ASP A 119 3.85 14.72 -7.46
N GLU A 120 4.91 14.08 -7.93
CA GLU A 120 5.02 13.67 -9.33
C GLU A 120 4.06 12.52 -9.68
N VAL A 121 3.86 11.55 -8.79
CA VAL A 121 2.86 10.49 -8.97
C VAL A 121 1.46 11.07 -9.02
N ARG A 122 1.14 12.03 -8.13
CA ARG A 122 -0.14 12.75 -8.15
C ARG A 122 -0.33 13.46 -9.49
N ALA A 123 0.66 14.25 -9.91
CA ALA A 123 0.59 15.04 -11.13
C ALA A 123 0.44 14.17 -12.39
N ALA A 124 1.06 13.00 -12.42
CA ALA A 124 0.98 12.07 -13.55
C ALA A 124 -0.36 11.30 -13.61
N LEU A 125 -1.08 11.16 -12.49
CA LEU A 125 -2.28 10.32 -12.41
C LEU A 125 -3.59 11.10 -12.36
N ILE A 126 -3.59 12.29 -11.78
CA ILE A 126 -4.81 12.93 -11.29
C ILE A 126 -4.90 14.36 -11.85
N PRO A 127 -6.03 14.70 -12.48
CA PRO A 127 -6.33 16.08 -12.86
C PRO A 127 -6.18 17.04 -11.67
N ALA A 128 -5.65 18.25 -11.94
CA ALA A 128 -5.23 19.17 -10.88
C ALA A 128 -6.34 19.56 -9.89
N ASP A 129 -7.59 19.58 -10.36
CA ASP A 129 -8.82 19.93 -9.64
C ASP A 129 -9.37 18.80 -8.75
N ARG A 130 -8.76 17.61 -8.77
CA ARG A 130 -9.24 16.43 -8.04
C ARG A 130 -8.34 16.06 -6.86
N THR A 131 -8.95 15.44 -5.84
CA THR A 131 -8.23 14.90 -4.68
C THR A 131 -7.63 13.54 -4.99
N GLY A 132 -6.49 13.23 -4.36
CA GLY A 132 -5.68 12.08 -4.78
C GLY A 132 -5.17 11.16 -3.68
N LEU A 133 -5.44 11.45 -2.40
CA LEU A 133 -4.84 10.74 -1.27
C LEU A 133 -4.94 9.21 -1.41
N THR A 134 -6.14 8.68 -1.62
CA THR A 134 -6.36 7.24 -1.72
C THR A 134 -5.74 6.63 -2.97
N LEU A 135 -5.86 7.28 -4.12
CA LEU A 135 -5.32 6.74 -5.38
C LEU A 135 -3.79 6.75 -5.36
N VAL A 136 -3.18 7.86 -4.99
CA VAL A 136 -1.71 8.01 -4.92
C VAL A 136 -1.14 7.04 -3.89
N SER A 137 -1.70 6.97 -2.68
CA SER A 137 -1.23 6.01 -1.67
C SER A 137 -1.39 4.56 -2.10
N LYS A 138 -2.47 4.20 -2.80
CA LYS A 138 -2.60 2.85 -3.38
C LYS A 138 -1.53 2.57 -4.43
N VAL A 139 -1.23 3.51 -5.32
CA VAL A 139 -0.14 3.34 -6.31
C VAL A 139 1.19 3.11 -5.60
N MET A 140 1.53 3.94 -4.59
CA MET A 140 2.77 3.79 -3.84
C MET A 140 2.83 2.45 -3.06
N MET A 141 1.70 2.02 -2.49
CA MET A 141 1.55 0.70 -1.87
C MET A 141 1.73 -0.44 -2.89
N GLY A 142 1.09 -0.36 -4.05
CA GLY A 142 1.13 -1.42 -5.06
C GLY A 142 2.48 -1.53 -5.77
N VAL A 143 3.23 -0.44 -5.87
CA VAL A 143 4.52 -0.39 -6.58
C VAL A 143 5.68 -0.68 -5.63
N TRP A 144 5.81 0.11 -4.56
CA TRP A 144 6.95 0.02 -3.64
C TRP A 144 6.60 -0.64 -2.32
N GLY A 145 5.31 -0.76 -2.00
CA GLY A 145 4.87 -1.21 -0.69
C GLY A 145 5.37 -0.30 0.43
N CYS A 146 5.59 0.98 0.12
CA CYS A 146 6.33 1.89 0.99
C CYS A 146 5.45 2.68 1.95
N ILE A 147 4.14 2.76 1.71
CA ILE A 147 3.15 3.35 2.62
C ILE A 147 1.83 2.57 2.57
N PRO A 148 1.03 2.58 3.64
CA PRO A 148 -0.34 2.06 3.62
C PRO A 148 -1.21 2.73 2.56
N SER A 149 -2.28 2.06 2.13
CA SER A 149 -3.34 2.71 1.36
C SER A 149 -4.13 3.62 2.30
N PHE A 150 -4.07 4.94 2.11
CA PHE A 150 -4.88 5.91 2.86
C PHE A 150 -6.31 5.93 2.31
N ASP A 151 -6.97 4.78 2.33
CA ASP A 151 -8.38 4.63 2.00
C ASP A 151 -9.29 4.80 3.22
N THR A 152 -10.60 4.73 2.99
CA THR A 152 -11.60 4.99 4.03
C THR A 152 -11.44 4.08 5.24
N PHE A 153 -11.19 2.79 5.05
CA PHE A 153 -11.10 1.84 6.17
C PHE A 153 -9.82 2.06 6.96
N PHE A 154 -8.69 2.16 6.28
CA PHE A 154 -7.41 2.46 6.93
C PHE A 154 -7.50 3.77 7.75
N VAL A 155 -7.94 4.85 7.12
CA VAL A 155 -8.04 6.16 7.77
C VAL A 155 -9.02 6.14 8.95
N GLN A 156 -10.14 5.42 8.84
CA GLN A 156 -11.10 5.30 9.94
C GLN A 156 -10.50 4.58 11.16
N THR A 157 -9.79 3.47 10.95
CA THR A 157 -9.13 2.74 12.03
C THR A 157 -8.17 3.65 12.80
N PHE A 158 -7.24 4.29 12.09
CA PHE A 158 -6.21 5.10 12.74
C PHE A 158 -6.76 6.43 13.33
N LYS A 159 -7.82 7.00 12.75
CA LYS A 159 -8.58 8.08 13.40
C LYS A 159 -9.25 7.63 14.70
N GLY A 160 -9.77 6.40 14.76
CA GLY A 160 -10.36 5.84 16.00
C GLY A 160 -9.33 5.64 17.12
N LEU A 161 -8.07 5.43 16.74
CA LEU A 161 -6.92 5.36 17.64
C LEU A 161 -6.37 6.74 18.03
N SER A 162 -6.80 7.83 17.41
CA SER A 162 -6.33 9.17 17.77
C SER A 162 -6.80 9.59 19.18
N LYS A 163 -5.95 10.31 19.92
CA LYS A 163 -6.23 10.88 21.25
C LYS A 163 -6.91 12.25 21.19
N GLY A 164 -6.97 12.89 20.02
CA GLY A 164 -7.56 14.21 19.84
C GLY A 164 -7.72 14.62 18.38
N ARG A 165 -8.24 15.82 18.16
CA ARG A 165 -8.53 16.36 16.80
C ARG A 165 -7.27 16.52 15.95
N THR A 166 -6.15 16.93 16.54
CA THR A 166 -4.88 17.11 15.82
C THR A 166 -4.38 15.78 15.24
N GLU A 167 -4.25 14.74 16.08
CA GLU A 167 -3.87 13.39 15.62
C GLU A 167 -4.88 12.85 14.58
N SER A 168 -6.18 13.08 14.80
CA SER A 168 -7.21 12.64 13.86
C SER A 168 -7.09 13.34 12.50
N GLY A 169 -6.74 14.62 12.49
CA GLY A 169 -6.55 15.42 11.28
C GLY A 169 -5.30 15.03 10.48
N ALA A 170 -4.26 14.50 11.13
CA ALA A 170 -3.04 14.04 10.46
C ALA A 170 -3.32 12.96 9.41
N TRP A 171 -4.30 12.08 9.65
CA TRP A 171 -4.69 11.00 8.72
C TRP A 171 -5.39 11.47 7.42
N ASN A 172 -5.63 12.78 7.26
CA ASN A 172 -6.13 13.34 6.01
C ASN A 172 -5.01 13.56 4.97
N ARG A 173 -3.76 13.22 5.30
CA ARG A 173 -2.60 13.28 4.40
C ARG A 173 -1.59 12.19 4.75
N ALA A 174 -0.82 11.72 3.78
CA ALA A 174 0.33 10.85 4.02
C ALA A 174 1.57 11.69 4.39
N GLY A 175 1.46 12.51 5.44
CA GLY A 175 2.51 13.44 5.86
C GLY A 175 3.30 12.94 7.08
N ALA A 176 4.32 13.71 7.47
CA ALA A 176 5.25 13.36 8.55
C ALA A 176 4.55 12.95 9.85
N ASP A 177 3.47 13.64 10.26
CA ASP A 177 2.73 13.29 11.49
C ASP A 177 2.08 11.90 11.39
N ALA A 178 1.42 11.58 10.27
CA ALA A 178 0.76 10.30 10.08
C ALA A 178 1.78 9.17 9.94
N LEU A 179 2.85 9.38 9.18
CA LEU A 179 3.92 8.41 9.01
C LEU A 179 4.70 8.20 10.32
N GLY A 180 5.02 9.25 11.06
CA GLY A 180 5.65 9.16 12.38
C GLY A 180 4.81 8.33 13.36
N MET A 181 3.49 8.53 13.37
CA MET A 181 2.57 7.70 14.15
C MET A 181 2.59 6.22 13.73
N LEU A 182 2.75 5.90 12.45
CA LEU A 182 2.92 4.52 11.99
C LEU A 182 4.26 3.92 12.40
N HIS A 183 5.33 4.73 12.36
CA HIS A 183 6.64 4.34 12.88
C HIS A 183 6.56 4.01 14.37
N ASP A 184 5.87 4.82 15.17
CA ASP A 184 5.67 4.54 16.61
C ASP A 184 4.93 3.22 16.85
N VAL A 185 3.93 2.89 16.02
CA VAL A 185 3.25 1.59 16.08
C VAL A 185 4.20 0.46 15.76
N TRP A 186 5.04 0.61 14.72
CA TRP A 186 6.06 -0.40 14.40
C TRP A 186 7.05 -0.59 15.54
N VAL A 187 7.57 0.48 16.15
CA VAL A 187 8.49 0.38 17.30
C VAL A 187 7.86 -0.42 18.44
N GLN A 188 6.58 -0.18 18.74
CA GLN A 188 5.87 -0.86 19.83
C GLN A 188 5.53 -2.32 19.53
N HIS A 189 5.33 -2.67 18.26
CA HIS A 189 4.86 -3.99 17.83
C HIS A 189 5.84 -4.73 16.93
N LYS A 190 7.13 -4.37 16.95
CA LYS A 190 8.14 -4.90 16.03
C LYS A 190 8.15 -6.43 15.99
N ASP A 191 8.24 -7.08 17.14
CA ASP A 191 8.31 -8.55 17.21
C ASP A 191 7.04 -9.22 16.70
N GLU A 192 5.86 -8.60 16.91
CA GLU A 192 4.59 -9.07 16.35
C GLU A 192 4.58 -8.95 14.82
N ILE A 193 4.94 -7.78 14.31
CA ILE A 193 5.00 -7.49 12.88
C ILE A 193 5.97 -8.44 12.18
N GLU A 194 7.22 -8.58 12.67
CA GLU A 194 8.22 -9.43 12.02
C GLU A 194 7.82 -10.90 12.01
N ARG A 195 7.24 -11.40 13.11
CA ARG A 195 6.72 -12.78 13.17
C ARG A 195 5.62 -13.02 12.14
N VAL A 196 4.71 -12.06 11.96
CA VAL A 196 3.61 -12.20 11.00
C VAL A 196 4.13 -12.09 9.55
N ARG A 197 5.06 -11.18 9.27
CA ARG A 197 5.70 -11.05 7.94
C ARG A 197 6.38 -12.33 7.50
N ALA A 198 6.96 -13.08 8.44
CA ALA A 198 7.57 -14.38 8.17
C ALA A 198 6.57 -15.49 7.84
N GLN A 199 5.31 -15.37 8.29
CA GLN A 199 4.24 -16.35 8.02
C GLN A 199 3.51 -16.08 6.69
N TYR A 200 3.53 -14.84 6.21
CA TYR A 200 2.74 -14.42 5.04
C TYR A 200 3.64 -13.85 3.95
N PRO A 201 4.32 -14.70 3.15
CA PRO A 201 5.08 -14.25 2.00
C PRO A 201 4.18 -13.66 0.91
N VAL A 202 4.76 -12.86 0.03
CA VAL A 202 4.08 -12.38 -1.19
C VAL A 202 4.08 -13.47 -2.26
N TRP A 203 3.14 -13.39 -3.19
CA TRP A 203 2.91 -14.41 -4.22
C TRP A 203 3.44 -13.98 -5.58
N ASP A 204 3.99 -14.93 -6.32
CA ASP A 204 4.50 -14.73 -7.67
C ASP A 204 3.43 -15.03 -8.72
N PHE A 205 3.40 -14.22 -9.77
CA PHE A 205 2.48 -14.36 -10.88
C PHE A 205 2.75 -15.62 -11.71
N THR A 206 4.02 -15.94 -11.95
CA THR A 206 4.42 -17.02 -12.85
C THR A 206 4.10 -18.40 -12.29
N THR A 207 4.46 -18.61 -11.03
CA THR A 207 4.28 -19.88 -10.31
C THR A 207 2.92 -19.97 -9.61
N GLY A 208 2.23 -18.85 -9.42
CA GLY A 208 0.98 -18.78 -8.66
C GLY A 208 1.15 -19.26 -7.21
N SER A 209 2.34 -19.10 -6.65
CA SER A 209 2.75 -19.64 -5.34
C SER A 209 3.45 -18.58 -4.50
N ALA A 210 3.60 -18.86 -3.20
CA ALA A 210 4.37 -18.04 -2.28
C ALA A 210 5.84 -17.91 -2.73
N THR A 211 6.41 -16.71 -2.55
CA THR A 211 7.82 -16.41 -2.78
C THR A 211 8.61 -16.41 -1.47
N GLU A 212 9.94 -16.24 -1.55
CA GLU A 212 10.78 -15.98 -0.37
C GLU A 212 10.70 -14.52 0.11
N ARG A 213 10.06 -13.63 -0.67
CA ARG A 213 9.97 -12.22 -0.36
C ARG A 213 8.92 -11.98 0.73
N GLN A 214 9.37 -11.38 1.83
CA GLN A 214 8.47 -10.92 2.88
C GLN A 214 7.71 -9.68 2.44
N MET A 215 6.46 -9.54 2.88
CA MET A 215 5.73 -8.30 2.66
C MET A 215 6.38 -7.14 3.45
N PRO A 216 6.28 -5.89 2.99
CA PRO A 216 6.71 -4.72 3.75
C PRO A 216 5.91 -4.51 5.05
N VAL A 217 6.49 -3.81 6.03
CA VAL A 217 5.82 -3.42 7.27
C VAL A 217 4.59 -2.55 6.95
N ALA A 218 4.70 -1.63 6.00
CA ALA A 218 3.57 -0.82 5.56
C ALA A 218 2.38 -1.68 5.10
N LYS A 219 2.63 -2.85 4.47
CA LYS A 219 1.56 -3.76 4.05
C LYS A 219 0.87 -4.45 5.22
N VAL A 220 1.64 -4.80 6.26
CA VAL A 220 1.08 -5.34 7.50
C VAL A 220 0.14 -4.32 8.15
N LEU A 221 0.60 -3.07 8.27
CA LEU A 221 -0.19 -2.00 8.88
C LEU A 221 -1.40 -1.59 8.02
N ASP A 222 -1.29 -1.63 6.70
CA ASP A 222 -2.41 -1.47 5.75
C ASP A 222 -3.48 -2.53 5.98
N THR A 223 -3.07 -3.80 6.10
CA THR A 223 -3.98 -4.93 6.33
C THR A 223 -4.68 -4.81 7.68
N TYR A 224 -3.93 -4.48 8.74
CA TYR A 224 -4.50 -4.19 10.05
C TYR A 224 -5.52 -3.04 10.00
N GLY A 225 -5.13 -1.91 9.40
CA GLY A 225 -5.96 -0.72 9.27
C GLY A 225 -7.24 -1.00 8.49
N PHE A 226 -7.16 -1.75 7.40
CA PHE A 226 -8.32 -2.18 6.63
C PHE A 226 -9.25 -3.08 7.45
N TYR A 227 -8.70 -4.17 8.02
CA TYR A 227 -9.48 -5.21 8.66
C TYR A 227 -10.25 -4.74 9.91
N GLU A 228 -9.63 -3.90 10.73
CA GLU A 228 -10.25 -3.41 11.98
C GLU A 228 -11.50 -2.57 11.76
N SER A 229 -11.59 -1.84 10.65
CA SER A 229 -12.76 -1.07 10.27
C SER A 229 -13.71 -1.85 9.37
N TRP A 230 -13.21 -2.75 8.51
CA TRP A 230 -14.04 -3.56 7.62
C TRP A 230 -14.92 -4.58 8.35
N LYS A 231 -14.45 -5.13 9.48
CA LYS A 231 -15.20 -6.12 10.27
C LYS A 231 -16.31 -5.53 11.15
N ARG A 232 -16.37 -4.20 11.29
CA ARG A 232 -17.35 -3.49 12.15
C ARG A 232 -18.59 -3.15 11.35
#